data_AF-A0A1Y4H749-F1
#
_entry.id   AF-A0A1Y4H749-F1
#
_cell.length_a   1.000
_cell.length_b   1.000
_cell.length_c   1.000
_cell.angle_alpha   90.00
_cell.angle_beta   90.00
_cell.angle_gamma   90.00
#
_symmetry.space_group_name_H-M   'P 1'
#
loop_
_entity.id
_entity.type
_entity.pdbx_description
1 polymer ?
#
loop_
_entity_poly.entity_id
_entity_poly.type
_entity_poly.pdbx_seq_one_letter_code
_entity_poly.pdbx_strand_id
1 'polypeptide(L)'
;MVFAARLTQRGHAIHSMDDLLALYEKAYTADTVKRIASLPHPAVQKFSVITVAVVGASRRFLAQITRHQNEVKLISASLQYSNYAGQADFVVPYEILTASQWVHDFYLK
;
A
#
# COMPACT_ATOMS: atom_id res chain seq x y z
N MET A 1 -5.40 -7.12 -11.82
CA MET A 1 -5.73 -6.01 -12.76
C MET A 1 -6.03 -6.44 -14.20
N VAL A 2 -5.07 -6.95 -14.99
CA VAL A 2 -5.27 -7.21 -16.45
C VAL A 2 -6.37 -8.22 -16.76
N PHE A 3 -6.45 -9.29 -15.96
CA PHE A 3 -7.53 -10.27 -16.04
C PHE A 3 -8.91 -9.61 -15.89
N ALA A 4 -9.11 -8.78 -14.85
CA ALA A 4 -10.38 -8.11 -14.61
C ALA A 4 -10.79 -7.20 -15.79
N ALA A 5 -9.84 -6.51 -16.42
CA ALA A 5 -10.10 -5.73 -17.63
C ALA A 5 -10.52 -6.61 -18.82
N ARG A 6 -9.93 -7.79 -18.97
CA ARG A 6 -10.31 -8.74 -20.03
C ARG A 6 -11.68 -9.36 -19.75
N LEU A 7 -11.97 -9.67 -18.49
CA LEU A 7 -13.25 -10.22 -18.05
C LEU A 7 -14.41 -9.28 -18.41
N THR A 8 -14.27 -7.98 -18.16
CA THR A 8 -15.33 -7.00 -18.49
C THR A 8 -15.55 -6.85 -20.00
N GLN A 9 -14.51 -7.05 -20.82
CA GLN A 9 -14.60 -6.92 -22.28
C GLN A 9 -14.99 -8.22 -23.00
N ARG A 10 -14.71 -9.39 -22.39
CA ARG A 10 -14.86 -10.71 -23.02
C ARG A 10 -15.82 -11.64 -22.29
N GLY A 11 -16.61 -11.14 -21.34
CA GLY A 11 -17.53 -11.96 -20.56
C GLY A 11 -18.50 -12.80 -21.41
N HIS A 12 -18.91 -12.31 -22.59
CA HIS A 12 -19.77 -13.05 -23.52
C HIS A 12 -19.14 -14.32 -24.11
N ALA A 13 -17.81 -14.45 -24.08
CA ALA A 13 -17.07 -15.59 -24.62
C ALA A 13 -16.68 -16.62 -23.53
N ILE A 14 -17.15 -16.42 -22.29
CA ILE A 14 -16.86 -17.29 -21.15
C ILE A 14 -18.13 -18.10 -20.88
N HIS A 15 -18.13 -19.38 -21.24
CA HIS A 15 -19.27 -20.28 -21.06
C HIS A 15 -19.03 -21.34 -19.99
N SER A 16 -17.77 -21.51 -19.58
CA SER A 16 -17.33 -22.52 -18.62
C SER A 16 -16.24 -22.00 -17.67
N MET A 17 -15.92 -22.78 -16.64
CA MET A 17 -14.79 -22.49 -15.76
C MET A 17 -13.45 -22.60 -16.50
N ASP A 18 -13.35 -23.52 -17.47
CA ASP A 18 -12.14 -23.70 -18.27
C ASP A 18 -11.85 -22.46 -19.12
N ASP A 19 -12.89 -21.84 -19.72
CA ASP A 19 -12.75 -20.58 -20.47
C ASP A 19 -12.26 -19.43 -19.56
N LEU A 20 -12.75 -19.38 -18.32
CA LEU A 20 -12.36 -18.38 -17.33
C LEU A 20 -10.88 -18.55 -16.94
N LEU A 21 -10.46 -19.77 -16.65
CA LEU A 21 -9.07 -20.10 -16.30
C LEU A 21 -8.12 -19.80 -17.45
N ALA A 22 -8.49 -20.17 -18.68
CA ALA A 22 -7.72 -19.83 -19.87
C ALA A 22 -7.56 -18.31 -20.06
N LEU A 23 -8.59 -17.52 -19.72
CA LEU A 23 -8.53 -16.05 -19.76
C LEU A 23 -7.64 -15.47 -18.65
N TYR A 24 -7.68 -16.09 -17.46
CA TYR A 24 -6.88 -15.71 -16.28
C TYR A 24 -5.40 -15.94 -16.50
N GLU A 25 -5.02 -17.13 -16.98
CA GLU A 25 -3.64 -17.56 -17.18
C GLU A 25 -2.98 -16.92 -18.41
N LYS A 26 -3.78 -16.32 -19.30
CA LYS A 26 -3.27 -15.67 -20.50
C LYS A 26 -2.24 -14.60 -20.14
N ALA A 27 -1.01 -14.79 -20.63
CA ALA A 27 0.08 -13.84 -20.43
C ALA A 27 -0.25 -12.42 -20.93
N TYR A 28 0.45 -11.43 -20.39
CA TYR A 28 0.37 -10.04 -20.79
C TYR A 28 1.73 -9.35 -20.63
N THR A 29 1.91 -8.23 -21.33
CA THR A 29 3.14 -7.45 -21.29
C THR A 29 3.06 -6.32 -20.25
N ALA A 30 4.20 -5.80 -19.84
CA ALA A 30 4.28 -4.61 -19.00
C ALA A 30 3.57 -3.40 -19.63
N ASP A 31 3.63 -3.25 -20.95
CA ASP A 31 2.92 -2.18 -21.67
C ASP A 31 1.40 -2.32 -21.58
N THR A 32 0.89 -3.55 -21.57
CA THR A 32 -0.54 -3.81 -21.34
C THR A 32 -0.97 -3.34 -19.96
N VAL A 33 -0.15 -3.61 -18.94
CA VAL A 33 -0.38 -3.14 -17.56
C VAL A 33 -0.35 -1.61 -17.50
N LYS A 34 0.66 -0.97 -18.10
CA LYS A 34 0.77 0.50 -18.15
C LYS A 34 -0.44 1.15 -18.82
N ARG A 35 -0.88 0.63 -19.98
CA ARG A 35 -2.07 1.13 -20.68
C ARG A 35 -3.31 1.03 -19.80
N ILE A 36 -3.56 -0.13 -19.18
CA ILE A 36 -4.72 -0.33 -18.30
C ILE A 36 -4.66 0.58 -17.07
N ALA A 37 -3.47 0.77 -16.47
CA ALA A 37 -3.29 1.67 -15.34
C ALA A 37 -3.56 3.14 -15.71
N SER A 38 -3.29 3.55 -16.95
CA SER A 38 -3.54 4.92 -17.42
C SER A 38 -5.01 5.23 -17.74
N LEU A 39 -5.88 4.22 -17.83
CA LEU A 39 -7.30 4.43 -18.13
C LEU A 39 -8.03 5.03 -16.91
N PRO A 40 -9.04 5.90 -17.12
CA PRO A 40 -9.88 6.45 -16.06
C PRO A 40 -10.90 5.41 -15.57
N HIS A 41 -10.42 4.23 -15.18
CA HIS A 41 -11.25 3.12 -14.71
C HIS A 41 -10.76 2.60 -13.33
N PRO A 42 -11.09 3.31 -12.24
CA PRO A 42 -10.53 3.03 -10.91
C PRO A 42 -10.76 1.59 -10.45
N ALA A 43 -11.94 1.02 -10.74
CA ALA A 43 -12.31 -0.31 -10.25
C ALA A 43 -11.37 -1.43 -10.69
N VAL A 44 -10.76 -1.34 -11.86
CA VAL A 44 -9.82 -2.36 -12.36
C VAL A 44 -8.48 -2.27 -11.62
N GLN A 45 -8.07 -1.05 -11.25
CA GLN A 45 -6.83 -0.80 -10.50
C GLN A 45 -6.90 -1.35 -9.06
N LYS A 46 -8.10 -1.40 -8.47
CA LYS A 46 -8.35 -1.95 -7.12
C LYS A 46 -8.01 -3.44 -6.97
N PHE A 47 -7.97 -4.18 -8.08
CA PHE A 47 -7.59 -5.60 -8.11
C PHE A 47 -6.07 -5.82 -8.17
N SER A 48 -5.28 -4.81 -7.87
CA SER A 48 -3.84 -4.93 -7.62
C SER A 48 -3.60 -4.76 -6.13
N VAL A 49 -3.04 -5.79 -5.49
CA VAL A 49 -2.70 -5.75 -4.06
C VAL A 49 -1.20 -5.52 -3.93
N ILE A 50 -0.82 -4.60 -3.04
CA ILE A 50 0.57 -4.39 -2.62
C ILE A 50 0.60 -4.51 -1.10
N THR A 51 1.57 -5.26 -0.59
CA THR A 51 1.84 -5.36 0.85
C THR A 51 3.14 -4.62 1.15
N VAL A 52 3.08 -3.70 2.12
CA VAL A 52 4.22 -2.86 2.51
C VAL A 52 4.46 -3.02 4.02
N ALA A 53 5.72 -3.17 4.41
CA ALA A 53 6.16 -3.09 5.79
C ALA A 53 6.80 -1.72 6.04
N VAL A 54 6.41 -1.06 7.12
CA VAL A 54 6.94 0.26 7.51
C VAL A 54 7.51 0.16 8.92
N VAL A 55 8.78 0.56 9.08
CA VAL A 55 9.52 0.56 10.36
C VAL A 55 9.98 1.98 10.66
N GLY A 56 10.11 2.34 11.94
CA GLY A 56 10.51 3.69 12.35
C GLY A 56 9.43 4.76 12.15
N ALA A 57 8.18 4.35 11.90
CA ALA A 57 7.07 5.29 11.81
C ALA A 57 6.58 5.70 13.20
N SER A 58 6.22 6.97 13.35
CA SER A 58 5.70 7.50 14.61
C SER A 58 4.28 7.00 14.89
N ARG A 59 3.87 7.02 16.16
CA ARG A 59 2.48 6.75 16.56
C ARG A 59 1.49 7.72 15.91
N ARG A 60 1.91 8.97 15.66
CA ARG A 60 1.12 9.98 14.95
C ARG A 60 0.88 9.58 13.49
N PHE A 61 1.93 9.11 12.81
CA PHE A 61 1.79 8.57 11.45
C PHE A 61 0.80 7.39 11.42
N LEU A 62 0.92 6.46 12.37
CA LEU A 62 -0.01 5.32 12.47
C LEU A 62 -1.48 5.79 12.68
N ALA A 63 -1.70 6.79 13.54
CA ALA A 63 -3.02 7.36 13.76
C ALA A 63 -3.62 8.04 12.51
N GLN A 64 -2.77 8.59 11.64
CA GLN A 64 -3.21 9.22 10.39
C GLN A 64 -3.46 8.18 9.29
N ILE A 65 -2.54 7.24 9.09
CA ILE A 65 -2.67 6.23 8.01
C ILE A 65 -3.87 5.31 8.24
N THR A 66 -4.23 5.04 9.50
CA THR A 66 -5.43 4.26 9.86
C THR A 66 -6.75 4.94 9.50
N ARG A 67 -6.73 6.22 9.10
CA ARG A 67 -7.91 6.91 8.54
C ARG A 67 -8.21 6.51 7.11
N HIS A 68 -7.26 5.91 6.39
CA HIS A 68 -7.51 5.29 5.09
C HIS A 68 -8.23 3.96 5.29
N GLN A 69 -9.56 3.96 5.13
CA GLN A 69 -10.40 2.80 5.39
C GLN A 69 -10.74 1.99 4.13
N ASN A 70 -10.70 2.63 2.96
CA ASN A 70 -11.06 1.98 1.72
C ASN A 70 -9.88 1.16 1.19
N GLU A 71 -10.11 -0.13 0.94
CA GLU A 71 -9.15 -1.05 0.28
C GLU A 71 -7.77 -1.18 0.93
N VAL A 72 -7.63 -0.72 2.18
CA VAL A 72 -6.41 -0.86 2.97
C VAL A 72 -6.70 -1.70 4.21
N LYS A 73 -5.83 -2.67 4.48
CA LYS A 73 -5.81 -3.44 5.73
C LYS A 73 -4.49 -3.19 6.43
N LEU A 74 -4.56 -2.90 7.72
CA LEU A 74 -3.41 -2.52 8.53
C LEU A 74 -3.25 -3.50 9.67
N ILE A 75 -2.00 -3.87 9.95
CA ILE A 75 -1.58 -4.58 11.14
C ILE A 75 -0.42 -3.76 11.71
N SER A 76 -0.40 -3.54 13.03
CA SER A 76 0.62 -2.71 13.68
C SER A 76 1.17 -3.39 14.93
N ALA A 77 2.39 -3.01 15.31
CA ALA A 77 3.00 -3.48 16.55
C ALA A 77 2.25 -2.93 17.78
N SER A 78 1.79 -3.84 18.62
CA SER A 78 0.95 -3.53 19.79
C SER A 78 1.80 -3.10 20.99
N LEU A 79 1.35 -2.07 21.71
CA LEU A 79 1.92 -1.72 23.02
C LEU A 79 1.51 -2.69 24.13
N GLN A 80 0.38 -3.39 23.96
CA GLN A 80 -0.18 -4.26 25.01
C GLN A 80 0.53 -5.61 25.05
N TYR A 81 1.06 -6.05 23.92
CA TYR A 81 1.71 -7.36 23.76
C TYR A 81 3.24 -7.26 23.64
N SER A 82 3.80 -6.06 23.70
CA SER A 82 5.25 -5.85 23.51
C SER A 82 5.79 -4.89 24.56
N ASN A 83 6.90 -5.28 25.19
CA ASN A 83 7.58 -4.45 26.17
C ASN A 83 8.57 -3.53 25.46
N TYR A 84 8.34 -2.21 25.53
CA TYR A 84 9.21 -1.19 24.96
C TYR A 84 10.09 -0.48 25.99
N ALA A 85 10.09 -0.93 27.25
CA ALA A 85 10.91 -0.31 28.30
C ALA A 85 12.40 -0.35 27.92
N GLY A 86 13.04 0.81 27.85
CA GLY A 86 14.45 0.95 27.46
C GLY A 86 14.75 0.66 25.99
N GLN A 87 13.75 0.35 25.17
CA GLN A 87 13.87 0.04 23.73
C GLN A 87 12.98 0.94 22.86
N ALA A 88 12.26 1.88 23.47
CA ALA A 88 11.42 2.82 22.76
C ALA A 88 12.27 3.89 22.09
N ASP A 89 12.20 3.97 20.77
CA ASP A 89 12.78 5.06 19.99
C ASP A 89 11.75 6.15 19.68
N PHE A 90 12.24 7.36 19.43
CA PHE A 90 11.42 8.50 19.03
C PHE A 90 11.75 8.94 17.61
N VAL A 91 10.70 9.31 16.86
CA VAL A 91 10.86 9.82 15.50
C VAL A 91 11.08 11.33 15.57
N VAL A 92 12.18 11.79 14.99
CA VAL A 92 12.47 13.22 14.86
C VAL A 92 11.65 13.80 13.70
N PRO A 93 10.86 14.86 13.92
CA PRO A 93 10.16 15.56 12.85
C PRO A 93 11.12 16.07 11.77
N TYR A 94 10.68 16.06 10.51
CA TYR A 94 11.51 16.48 9.38
C TYR A 94 11.99 17.92 9.50
N GLU A 95 11.15 18.79 10.06
CA GLU A 95 11.47 20.20 10.28
C GLU A 95 12.63 20.37 11.25
N ILE A 96 12.74 19.48 12.25
CA ILE A 96 13.87 19.45 13.17
C ILE A 96 15.09 18.90 12.46
N LEU A 97 14.99 17.84 11.65
CA LEU A 97 16.14 17.27 10.92
C LEU A 97 16.85 18.27 10.00
N THR A 98 16.10 19.21 9.43
CA THR A 98 16.62 20.25 8.53
C THR A 98 16.90 21.58 9.25
N ALA A 99 16.71 21.63 10.57
CA ALA A 99 16.87 22.86 11.32
C ALA A 99 18.36 23.23 11.50
N SER A 100 18.59 24.43 12.00
CA SER A 100 19.94 24.87 12.36
C SER A 100 20.44 24.14 13.61
N GLN A 101 21.76 24.03 13.74
CA GLN A 101 22.42 23.24 14.78
C GLN A 101 21.94 23.59 16.20
N TRP A 102 21.64 24.86 16.48
CA TRP A 102 21.14 25.26 17.79
C TRP A 102 19.81 24.59 18.16
N VAL A 103 18.94 24.31 17.17
CA VAL A 103 17.67 23.60 17.37
C VAL A 103 17.94 22.13 17.68
N HIS A 104 18.89 21.50 16.98
CA HIS A 104 19.31 20.13 17.28
C HIS A 104 19.88 20.04 18.69
N ASP A 105 20.78 20.95 19.05
CA ASP A 105 21.41 20.99 20.38
C ASP A 105 20.43 21.32 21.50
N PHE A 106 19.28 21.91 21.18
CA PHE A 106 18.22 22.21 22.14
C PHE A 106 17.26 21.03 22.34
N TYR A 107 16.88 20.33 21.26
CA TYR A 107 15.84 19.28 21.29
C TYR A 107 16.35 17.84 21.29
N LEU A 108 17.59 17.57 20.87
CA LEU A 108 18.13 16.21 20.66
C LEU A 108 19.28 15.84 21.61
N LYS A 109 19.46 16.58 22.72
CA LYS A 109 20.38 16.22 23.82
C LYS A 109 19.74 15.21 24.75
#